data_AF-A0A946YPC0-F1
#
_entry.id   AF-A0A946YPC0-F1
#
_cell.length_a   1.000
_cell.length_b   1.000
_cell.length_c   1.000
_cell.angle_alpha   90.00
_cell.angle_beta   90.00
_cell.angle_gamma   90.00
#
_symmetry.space_group_name_H-M   'P 1'
#
loop_
_entity.id
_entity.type
_entity.pdbx_description
1 polymer ?
#
loop_
_entity_poly.entity_id
_entity_poly.type
_entity_poly.pdbx_seq_one_letter_code
_entity_poly.pdbx_strand_id
1 'polypeptide(L)'
;HKLAPAVSPGKSWEGFWGGFITAQLLAAVFYFWVLDIFQRLGSPPVLPSQLPNQLAEPAVEITQHGVDQLSLPLFTLTAAVLSSTSVLGDLFESVLKRNAGVKDSGSILPGHGGVLDRIDGLLPCVPLLALFVVILNW
;
A
#
# COMPACT_ATOMS: atom_id res chain seq x y z
N HIS A 1 -20.64 7.28 -14.83
CA HIS A 1 -20.16 6.59 -16.05
C HIS A 1 -19.53 5.26 -15.67
N LYS A 2 -19.87 4.17 -16.37
CA LYS A 2 -19.32 2.84 -16.05
C LYS A 2 -17.86 2.73 -16.51
N LEU A 3 -17.03 2.11 -15.67
CA LEU A 3 -15.60 1.96 -15.90
C LEU A 3 -15.32 0.82 -16.91
N ALA A 4 -15.93 -0.34 -16.70
CA ALA A 4 -15.72 -1.52 -17.54
C ALA A 4 -17.04 -2.30 -17.76
N PRO A 5 -17.95 -1.81 -18.63
CA PRO A 5 -19.29 -2.38 -18.80
C PRO A 5 -19.30 -3.85 -19.23
N ALA A 6 -18.33 -4.24 -20.06
CA ALA A 6 -18.25 -5.58 -20.66
C ALA A 6 -17.75 -6.67 -19.70
N VAL A 7 -16.98 -6.29 -18.66
CA VAL A 7 -16.29 -7.23 -17.77
C VAL A 7 -16.83 -7.15 -16.34
N SER A 8 -17.11 -5.94 -15.86
CA SER A 8 -17.61 -5.66 -14.51
C SER A 8 -18.64 -4.51 -14.53
N PRO A 9 -19.93 -4.81 -14.77
CA PRO A 9 -20.97 -3.79 -15.00
C PRO A 9 -21.33 -2.94 -13.77
N GLY A 10 -20.78 -3.28 -12.58
CA GLY A 10 -20.97 -2.54 -11.33
C GLY A 10 -19.91 -1.47 -11.05
N LYS A 11 -18.76 -1.47 -11.73
CA LYS A 11 -17.69 -0.47 -11.47
C LYS A 11 -17.97 0.85 -12.20
N SER A 12 -17.80 1.96 -11.50
CA SER A 12 -18.02 3.32 -12.00
C SER A 12 -16.77 4.18 -11.85
N TRP A 13 -16.63 5.19 -12.73
CA TRP A 13 -15.57 6.19 -12.63
C TRP A 13 -15.72 7.05 -11.37
N GLU A 14 -16.95 7.30 -10.94
CA GLU A 14 -17.25 8.01 -9.71
C GLU A 14 -16.77 7.23 -8.48
N GLY A 15 -16.95 5.90 -8.48
CA GLY A 15 -16.43 5.02 -7.44
C GLY A 15 -14.90 4.94 -7.45
N PHE A 16 -14.29 4.91 -8.64
CA PHE A 16 -12.83 4.96 -8.79
C PHE A 16 -12.25 6.24 -8.19
N TRP A 17 -12.74 7.42 -8.60
CA TRP A 17 -12.22 8.69 -8.11
C TRP A 17 -12.50 8.91 -6.62
N GLY A 18 -13.67 8.49 -6.13
CA GLY A 18 -13.98 8.52 -4.70
C GLY A 18 -13.02 7.65 -3.88
N GLY A 19 -12.75 6.42 -4.33
CA GLY A 19 -11.78 5.53 -3.72
C GLY A 19 -10.35 6.05 -3.80
N PHE A 20 -9.94 6.57 -4.96
CA PHE A 20 -8.62 7.13 -5.20
C PHE A 20 -8.34 8.32 -4.27
N ILE A 21 -9.23 9.30 -4.22
CA ILE A 21 -9.07 10.47 -3.33
C ILE A 21 -9.03 10.04 -1.87
N THR A 22 -9.91 9.11 -1.46
CA THR A 22 -9.91 8.58 -0.09
C THR A 22 -8.60 7.87 0.24
N ALA A 23 -8.06 7.07 -0.68
CA ALA A 23 -6.77 6.41 -0.53
C ALA A 23 -5.63 7.41 -0.38
N GLN A 24 -5.63 8.51 -1.16
CA GLN A 24 -4.62 9.56 -1.04
C GLN A 24 -4.68 10.29 0.31
N LEU A 25 -5.89 10.56 0.82
CA LEU A 25 -6.07 11.18 2.14
C LEU A 25 -5.60 10.24 3.26
N LEU A 26 -5.97 8.97 3.20
CA LEU A 26 -5.53 7.97 4.17
C LEU A 26 -4.01 7.76 4.12
N ALA A 27 -3.42 7.74 2.94
CA ALA A 27 -1.98 7.67 2.77
C ALA A 27 -1.26 8.87 3.39
N ALA A 28 -1.81 10.09 3.24
CA ALA A 28 -1.25 11.29 3.88
C ALA A 28 -1.36 11.22 5.41
N VAL A 29 -2.50 10.78 5.96
CA VAL A 29 -2.66 10.59 7.41
C VAL A 29 -1.69 9.52 7.94
N PHE A 30 -1.61 8.40 7.23
CA PHE A 30 -0.71 7.31 7.56
C PHE A 30 0.76 7.73 7.49
N TYR A 31 1.13 8.58 6.52
CA TYR A 31 2.46 9.18 6.45
C TYR A 31 2.83 9.95 7.73
N PHE A 32 1.95 10.83 8.22
CA PHE A 32 2.20 11.55 9.46
C PHE A 32 2.28 10.64 10.69
N TRP A 33 1.45 9.59 10.73
CA TRP A 33 1.51 8.57 11.78
C TRP A 33 2.82 7.77 11.74
N VAL A 34 3.29 7.39 10.54
CA VAL A 34 4.57 6.73 10.33
C VAL A 34 5.72 7.63 10.79
N LEU A 35 5.73 8.90 10.39
CA LEU A 35 6.73 9.86 10.85
C LEU A 35 6.73 10.00 12.38
N ASP A 36 5.56 10.11 13.01
CA ASP A 36 5.45 10.17 14.48
C ASP A 36 6.00 8.90 15.15
N ILE A 37 5.73 7.71 14.60
CA ILE A 37 6.31 6.45 15.11
C ILE A 37 7.83 6.44 14.97
N PHE A 38 8.35 6.78 13.79
CA PHE A 38 9.80 6.78 13.58
C PHE A 38 10.49 7.82 14.45
N GLN A 39 9.87 8.98 14.68
CA GLN A 39 10.36 9.97 15.64
C GLN A 39 10.34 9.41 17.07
N ARG A 40 9.31 8.67 17.47
CA ARG A 40 9.23 8.02 18.79
C ARG A 40 10.22 6.87 18.96
N LEU A 41 10.50 6.13 17.90
CA LEU A 41 11.45 5.01 17.89
C LEU A 41 12.91 5.47 17.77
N GLY A 42 13.16 6.54 17.01
CA GLY A 42 14.47 7.17 16.83
C GLY A 42 14.83 8.17 17.92
N SER A 43 13.86 8.65 18.69
CA SER A 43 14.12 9.30 19.98
C SER A 43 14.49 8.21 20.97
N PRO A 44 15.74 8.12 21.46
CA PRO A 44 16.07 7.14 22.47
C PRO A 44 15.12 7.33 23.67
N PRO A 45 14.41 6.28 24.10
CA PRO A 45 13.47 6.37 25.20
C PRO A 45 14.28 6.63 26.46
N VAL A 46 14.47 7.90 26.85
CA VAL A 46 15.26 8.37 28.02
C VAL A 46 16.30 7.33 28.39
N LEU A 47 17.29 7.11 27.50
CA LEU A 47 18.34 6.14 27.78
C LEU A 47 18.89 6.50 29.17
N PRO A 48 18.95 5.55 30.13
CA PRO A 48 19.60 5.85 31.39
C PRO A 48 20.98 6.40 31.02
N SER A 49 21.34 7.53 31.64
CA SER A 49 22.53 8.38 31.36
C SER A 49 23.91 7.69 31.23
N GLN A 50 23.93 6.36 31.20
CA GLN A 50 25.08 5.47 31.24
C GLN A 50 25.27 4.62 29.97
N LEU A 51 24.43 4.71 28.92
CA LEU A 51 24.74 4.01 27.66
C LEU A 51 25.96 4.71 27.00
N PRO A 52 27.05 3.99 26.67
CA PRO A 52 28.21 4.59 26.03
C PRO A 52 27.81 5.27 24.71
N ASN A 53 28.14 6.56 24.56
CA ASN A 53 27.83 7.35 23.36
C ASN A 53 28.25 6.67 22.05
N GLN A 54 29.22 5.76 22.08
CA GLN A 54 29.71 5.05 20.88
C GLN A 54 28.71 4.06 20.25
N LEU A 55 27.67 3.62 20.96
CA LEU A 55 26.62 2.74 20.40
C LEU A 55 25.28 3.46 20.15
N ALA A 56 25.03 4.58 20.82
CA ALA A 56 23.79 5.34 20.71
C ALA A 56 23.72 6.17 19.42
N GLU A 57 24.82 6.84 19.08
CA GLU A 57 24.91 7.74 17.92
C GLU A 57 24.65 7.03 16.57
N PRO A 58 25.28 5.88 16.23
CA PRO A 58 25.07 5.24 14.93
C PRO A 58 23.66 4.65 14.75
N ALA A 59 23.00 4.22 15.83
CA ALA A 59 21.64 3.68 15.76
C ALA A 59 20.60 4.78 15.49
N VAL A 60 20.82 5.98 16.04
CA VAL A 60 20.00 7.17 15.80
C VAL A 60 20.21 7.69 14.37
N GLU A 61 21.45 7.71 13.88
CA GLU A 61 21.78 8.16 12.53
C GLU A 61 21.17 7.28 11.43
N ILE A 62 21.22 5.94 11.57
CA ILE A 62 20.58 5.00 10.64
C ILE A 62 19.05 5.19 10.61
N THR A 63 18.44 5.44 11.78
CA THR A 63 17.00 5.65 11.89
C THR A 63 16.57 6.98 11.27
N GLN A 64 17.36 8.05 11.48
CA GLN A 64 17.10 9.37 10.90
C GLN A 64 17.26 9.38 9.37
N HIS A 65 18.28 8.68 8.85
CA HIS A 65 18.53 8.61 7.40
C HIS A 65 17.36 7.98 6.62
N GLY A 66 16.68 6.98 7.19
CA GLY A 66 15.49 6.37 6.56
C GLY A 66 14.26 7.28 6.56
N VAL A 67 14.11 8.13 7.57
CA VAL A 67 12.98 9.08 7.71
C VAL A 67 13.14 10.26 6.77
N ASP A 68 14.37 10.75 6.58
CA ASP A 68 14.67 11.89 5.70
C ASP A 68 14.40 11.59 4.22
N GLN A 69 14.55 10.32 3.81
CA GLN A 69 14.23 9.86 2.46
C GLN A 69 12.71 9.71 2.22
N LEU A 70 11.92 9.63 3.29
CA LEU A 70 10.47 9.47 3.22
C LEU A 70 9.80 10.84 3.03
N SER A 71 9.89 11.39 1.82
CA SER A 71 9.22 12.65 1.48
C SER A 71 7.72 12.46 1.19
N LEU A 72 6.87 13.39 1.64
CA LEU A 72 5.42 13.36 1.42
C LEU A 72 5.03 13.20 -0.07
N PRO A 73 5.66 13.90 -1.04
CA PRO A 73 5.34 13.73 -2.46
C PRO A 73 5.62 12.30 -2.96
N LEU A 74 6.74 11.71 -2.52
CA LEU A 74 7.11 10.36 -2.91
C LEU A 74 6.16 9.32 -2.30
N PHE A 75 5.80 9.49 -1.02
CA PHE A 75 4.87 8.61 -0.34
C PHE A 75 3.49 8.59 -0.99
N THR A 76 2.96 9.79 -1.29
CA THR A 76 1.65 9.93 -1.94
C THR A 76 1.67 9.50 -3.41
N LEU A 77 2.80 9.64 -4.10
CA LEU A 77 2.98 9.11 -5.46
C LEU A 77 2.95 7.58 -5.48
N THR A 78 3.68 6.93 -4.57
CA THR A 78 3.66 5.46 -4.44
C THR A 78 2.27 4.96 -4.07
N ALA A 79 1.59 5.63 -3.14
CA ALA A 79 0.21 5.32 -2.81
C ALA A 79 -0.72 5.43 -4.03
N ALA A 80 -0.58 6.47 -4.85
CA ALA A 80 -1.37 6.66 -6.07
C ALA A 80 -1.12 5.55 -7.10
N VAL A 81 0.14 5.15 -7.28
CA VAL A 81 0.51 4.06 -8.19
C VAL A 81 -0.11 2.75 -7.71
N LEU A 82 0.05 2.42 -6.42
CA LEU A 82 -0.46 1.19 -5.82
C LEU A 82 -1.99 1.12 -5.85
N SER A 83 -2.69 2.20 -5.48
CA SER A 83 -4.16 2.23 -5.50
C SER A 83 -4.69 2.08 -6.93
N SER A 84 -4.02 2.67 -7.92
CA SER A 84 -4.40 2.55 -9.33
C SER A 84 -4.16 1.13 -9.85
N THR A 85 -3.03 0.51 -9.50
CA THR A 85 -2.72 -0.86 -9.92
C THR A 85 -3.59 -1.91 -9.23
N SER A 86 -4.05 -1.65 -8.00
CA SER A 86 -5.01 -2.51 -7.31
C SER A 86 -6.33 -2.64 -8.09
N VAL A 87 -6.86 -1.52 -8.62
CA VAL A 87 -8.06 -1.51 -9.46
C VAL A 87 -7.85 -2.28 -10.77
N LEU A 88 -6.64 -2.20 -11.35
CA LEU A 88 -6.28 -2.98 -12.53
C LEU A 88 -6.21 -4.49 -12.25
N GLY A 89 -5.70 -4.90 -11.08
CA GLY A 89 -5.66 -6.30 -10.66
C GLY A 89 -7.06 -6.91 -10.55
N ASP A 90 -7.97 -6.20 -9.90
CA ASP A 90 -9.38 -6.61 -9.76
C ASP A 90 -10.11 -6.65 -11.13
N LEU A 91 -9.76 -5.76 -12.06
CA LEU A 91 -10.25 -5.86 -13.45
C LEU A 91 -9.68 -7.06 -14.20
N PHE A 92 -8.39 -7.35 -14.05
CA PHE A 92 -7.74 -8.50 -14.67
C PHE A 92 -8.34 -9.81 -14.16
N GLU A 93 -8.57 -9.93 -12.86
CA GLU A 93 -9.25 -11.09 -12.27
C GLU A 93 -10.69 -11.21 -12.80
N SER A 94 -11.41 -10.09 -12.93
CA SER A 94 -12.73 -10.08 -13.57
C SER A 94 -12.69 -10.60 -15.01
N VAL A 95 -11.65 -10.29 -15.80
CA VAL A 95 -11.47 -10.84 -17.16
C VAL A 95 -11.23 -12.35 -17.12
N LEU A 96 -10.35 -12.83 -16.24
CA LEU A 96 -10.05 -14.25 -16.10
C LEU A 96 -11.30 -15.05 -15.74
N LYS A 97 -12.13 -14.53 -14.82
CA LYS A 97 -13.42 -15.14 -14.43
C LYS A 97 -14.35 -15.29 -15.64
N ARG A 98 -14.50 -14.24 -16.46
CA ARG A 98 -15.32 -14.30 -17.69
C ARG A 98 -14.79 -15.28 -18.73
N ASN A 99 -13.48 -15.32 -18.93
CA ASN A 99 -12.84 -16.27 -19.86
C ASN A 99 -12.99 -17.73 -19.40
N ALA A 100 -13.00 -17.97 -18.10
CA ALA A 100 -13.23 -19.29 -17.51
C ALA A 100 -14.72 -19.67 -17.36
N GLY A 101 -15.64 -18.78 -17.77
CA GLY A 101 -17.09 -19.00 -17.66
C GLY A 101 -17.62 -19.04 -16.22
N VAL A 102 -16.80 -18.69 -15.23
CA VAL A 102 -17.15 -18.70 -13.81
C VAL A 102 -17.33 -17.27 -13.30
N LYS A 103 -18.24 -17.09 -12.34
CA LYS A 103 -18.48 -15.77 -11.74
C LYS A 103 -17.60 -15.52 -10.52
N ASP A 104 -17.33 -16.57 -9.74
CA ASP A 104 -16.56 -16.53 -8.50
C ASP A 104 -15.35 -17.48 -8.65
N SER A 105 -14.19 -17.09 -8.11
CA SER A 105 -12.94 -17.85 -8.25
C SER A 105 -12.86 -19.08 -7.35
N GLY A 106 -13.82 -19.28 -6.43
CA GLY A 106 -13.97 -20.47 -5.60
C GLY A 106 -15.03 -20.32 -4.50
N SER A 107 -15.15 -21.33 -3.63
CA SER A 107 -16.12 -21.38 -2.52
C SER A 107 -15.47 -21.68 -1.16
N ILE A 108 -14.22 -21.25 -0.96
CA ILE A 108 -13.41 -21.59 0.22
C ILE A 108 -14.05 -21.14 1.54
N LEU A 109 -14.83 -20.05 1.53
CA LEU A 109 -15.61 -19.61 2.69
C LEU A 109 -17.11 -19.54 2.33
N PRO A 110 -17.99 -20.21 3.09
CA PRO A 110 -19.43 -20.17 2.83
C PRO A 110 -19.94 -18.72 2.90
N GLY A 111 -20.46 -18.22 1.76
CA GLY A 111 -20.98 -16.87 1.61
C GLY A 111 -19.96 -15.77 1.25
N HIS A 112 -18.66 -16.07 1.08
CA HIS A 112 -17.60 -15.05 0.99
C HIS A 112 -16.74 -15.06 -0.29
N GLY A 113 -16.99 -15.99 -1.23
CA GLY A 113 -16.29 -16.08 -2.51
C GLY A 113 -14.97 -16.86 -2.46
N GLY A 114 -14.11 -16.65 -3.45
CA GLY A 114 -12.80 -17.30 -3.58
C GLY A 114 -11.67 -16.54 -2.88
N VAL A 115 -10.56 -17.23 -2.61
CA VAL A 115 -9.33 -16.59 -2.09
C VAL A 115 -8.74 -15.63 -3.13
N LEU A 116 -8.94 -15.89 -4.42
CA LEU A 116 -8.45 -15.05 -5.50
C LEU A 116 -9.12 -13.66 -5.49
N ASP A 117 -10.41 -13.59 -5.15
CA ASP A 117 -11.17 -12.32 -4.99
C ASP A 117 -10.65 -11.43 -3.83
N ARG A 118 -9.68 -11.92 -3.04
CA ARG A 118 -9.09 -11.19 -1.90
C ARG A 118 -7.64 -10.78 -2.15
N ILE A 119 -6.97 -11.42 -3.11
CA ILE A 119 -5.53 -11.27 -3.36
C ILE A 119 -5.29 -10.60 -4.73
N ASP A 120 -6.27 -10.59 -5.62
CA ASP A 120 -6.24 -9.94 -6.94
C ASP A 120 -5.79 -8.47 -6.91
N GLY A 121 -6.25 -7.71 -5.91
CA GLY A 121 -5.84 -6.32 -5.70
C GLY A 121 -4.44 -6.16 -5.08
N LEU A 122 -3.91 -7.20 -4.41
CA LEU A 122 -2.59 -7.20 -3.77
C LEU A 122 -1.49 -7.73 -4.70
N LEU A 123 -1.82 -8.67 -5.57
CA LEU A 123 -0.93 -9.30 -6.55
C LEU A 123 -0.11 -8.30 -7.38
N PRO A 124 -0.70 -7.22 -7.95
CA PRO A 124 0.07 -6.22 -8.66
C PRO A 124 0.81 -5.26 -7.72
N CYS A 125 0.33 -5.06 -6.49
CA CYS A 125 0.91 -4.12 -5.53
C CYS A 125 2.22 -4.62 -4.91
N VAL A 126 2.36 -5.92 -4.64
CA VAL A 126 3.55 -6.51 -4.00
C VAL A 126 4.86 -6.27 -4.77
N PRO A 127 4.97 -6.56 -6.09
CA PRO A 127 6.21 -6.30 -6.83
C PRO A 127 6.52 -4.81 -6.98
N LEU A 128 5.49 -3.97 -7.07
CA LEU A 128 5.64 -2.51 -7.12
C LEU A 128 6.16 -1.94 -5.80
N LEU A 129 5.63 -2.43 -4.68
CA LEU A 129 6.13 -2.08 -3.35
C LEU A 129 7.58 -2.55 -3.15
N ALA A 130 7.89 -3.77 -3.57
CA ALA A 130 9.26 -4.30 -3.50
C ALA A 130 10.23 -3.46 -4.35
N LEU A 131 9.84 -3.10 -5.58
CA LEU A 131 10.63 -2.22 -6.43
C LEU A 131 10.85 -0.85 -5.80
N PHE A 132 9.83 -0.28 -5.16
CA PHE A 132 9.94 0.99 -4.45
C PHE A 132 10.96 0.93 -3.31
N VAL A 133 10.91 -0.11 -2.47
CA VAL A 133 11.88 -0.32 -1.37
C VAL A 133 13.31 -0.43 -1.92
N VAL A 134 13.50 -1.20 -2.99
CA VAL A 134 14.82 -1.38 -3.64
C VAL A 134 15.34 -0.07 -4.23
N ILE A 135 14.50 0.72 -4.91
CA ILE A 135 14.88 2.01 -5.49
C ILE A 135 15.30 3.02 -4.41
N LEU A 136 14.66 2.97 -3.23
CA LEU A 136 14.99 3.84 -2.11
C LEU A 136 16.20 3.39 -1.30
N ASN A 137 16.87 2.30 -1.70
CA ASN A 137 18.03 1.72 -1.01
C ASN A 137 17.79 1.51 0.49
N TRP A 138 16.57 1.09 0.84
CA TRP A 138 16.24 0.67 2.19
C TRP A 138 16.55 -0.82 2.39
#